data_AF-A0A7K2X599-F1
#
_entry.id   AF-A0A7K2X599-F1
#
_cell.length_a   1.000
_cell.length_b   1.000
_cell.length_c   1.000
_cell.angle_alpha   90.00
_cell.angle_beta   90.00
_cell.angle_gamma   90.00
#
_symmetry.space_group_name_H-M   'P 1'
#
loop_
_entity.id
_entity.type
_entity.pdbx_description
1 polymer ?
#
loop_
_entity_poly.entity_id
_entity_poly.type
_entity_poly.pdbx_seq_one_letter_code
_entity_poly.pdbx_strand_id
1 'polypeptide(L)'
;VHGVSAATAALLGLVGLGALLHEPVLIPPLAASAALVHCAPALPLAQPRSVVVGHLLGAAAGYAAGAAASGSAWAAALAAGVTLALTTLARTPHSPACATSVVIVL
;
A
#
# COMPACT_ATOMS: atom_id res chain seq x y z
N VAL A 1 -9.13 -20.43 13.01
CA VAL A 1 -7.68 -20.78 12.83
C VAL A 1 -7.30 -21.09 11.38
N HIS A 2 -8.22 -21.50 10.48
CA HIS A 2 -7.89 -21.77 9.06
C HIS A 2 -7.64 -20.53 8.18
N GLY A 3 -7.78 -19.32 8.72
CA GLY A 3 -7.69 -18.08 7.95
C GLY A 3 -6.31 -17.40 7.97
N VAL A 4 -5.62 -17.40 9.11
CA VAL A 4 -4.33 -16.70 9.27
C VAL A 4 -3.26 -17.27 8.33
N SER A 5 -3.35 -18.58 8.02
CA SER A 5 -2.45 -19.27 7.10
C SER A 5 -2.42 -18.62 5.71
N ALA A 6 -3.56 -18.13 5.19
CA ALA A 6 -3.60 -17.51 3.86
C ALA A 6 -2.87 -16.16 3.85
N ALA A 7 -3.06 -15.34 4.88
CA ALA A 7 -2.34 -14.07 5.02
C ALA A 7 -0.84 -14.32 5.20
N THR A 8 -0.46 -15.25 6.08
CA THR A 8 0.94 -15.63 6.29
C THR A 8 1.58 -16.17 5.00
N ALA A 9 0.87 -17.01 4.24
CA ALA A 9 1.36 -17.52 2.96
C ALA A 9 1.56 -16.40 1.93
N ALA A 10 0.65 -15.43 1.85
CA ALA A 10 0.82 -14.27 0.98
C ALA A 10 2.06 -13.44 1.37
N LEU A 11 2.27 -13.19 2.67
CA LEU A 11 3.44 -12.47 3.18
C LEU A 11 4.75 -13.20 2.89
N LEU A 12 4.80 -14.52 3.13
CA LEU A 12 5.95 -15.36 2.80
C LEU A 12 6.18 -15.40 1.29
N GLY A 13 5.11 -15.40 0.48
CA GLY A 13 5.19 -15.28 -0.97
C GLY A 13 5.85 -13.98 -1.42
N LEU A 14 5.52 -12.84 -0.79
CA LEU A 14 6.17 -11.55 -1.06
C LEU A 14 7.67 -11.59 -0.70
N VAL A 15 8.04 -12.24 0.42
CA VAL A 15 9.45 -12.45 0.78
C VAL A 15 10.16 -13.31 -0.26
N GLY A 16 9.57 -14.43 -0.68
CA GLY A 16 10.12 -15.30 -1.70
C GLY A 16 10.31 -14.59 -3.04
N LEU A 17 9.32 -13.78 -3.45
CA LEU A 17 9.43 -12.95 -4.65
C LEU A 17 10.56 -11.93 -4.53
N GLY A 18 10.69 -11.25 -3.40
CA GLY A 18 11.77 -10.31 -3.17
C GLY A 18 13.16 -10.97 -3.20
N ALA A 19 13.28 -12.17 -2.65
CA ALA A 19 14.51 -12.96 -2.71
C ALA A 19 14.89 -13.34 -4.17
N LEU A 20 13.91 -13.65 -5.02
CA LEU A 20 14.13 -13.94 -6.44
C LEU A 20 14.51 -12.68 -7.24
N LEU A 21 13.99 -11.51 -6.85
CA LEU A 21 14.23 -10.24 -7.54
C LEU A 21 15.44 -9.46 -6.99
N HIS A 22 16.05 -9.93 -5.91
CA HIS A 22 17.09 -9.20 -5.14
C HIS A 22 16.62 -7.82 -4.63
N GLU A 23 15.33 -7.66 -4.39
CA GLU A 23 14.73 -6.39 -3.94
C GLU A 23 13.73 -6.64 -2.80
N PRO A 24 13.60 -5.73 -1.81
CA PRO A 24 12.65 -5.89 -0.72
C PRO A 24 11.22 -5.61 -1.21
N VAL A 25 10.50 -6.68 -1.57
CA VAL A 25 9.09 -6.58 -1.99
C VAL A 25 8.14 -6.49 -0.81
N LEU A 26 8.44 -7.13 0.32
CA LEU A 26 7.62 -7.03 1.53
C LEU A 26 7.88 -5.69 2.22
N ILE A 27 6.93 -4.75 2.06
CA ILE A 27 6.91 -3.46 2.76
C ILE A 27 5.74 -3.40 3.76
N PRO A 28 5.83 -2.57 4.82
CA PRO A 28 4.76 -2.46 5.83
C PRO A 28 3.35 -2.20 5.25
N PRO A 29 3.18 -1.35 4.21
CA PRO A 29 1.89 -1.18 3.55
C PRO A 29 1.29 -2.48 2.99
N LEU A 30 2.09 -3.32 2.33
CA LEU A 30 1.59 -4.60 1.78
C LEU A 30 1.24 -5.59 2.89
N ALA A 31 1.98 -5.55 4.00
CA ALA A 31 1.63 -6.34 5.18
C ALA A 31 0.27 -5.90 5.78
N ALA A 32 0.04 -4.59 5.88
CA ALA A 32 -1.24 -4.05 6.30
C ALA A 32 -2.38 -4.41 5.33
N SER A 33 -2.13 -4.40 4.01
CA SER A 33 -3.10 -4.83 3.00
C SER A 33 -3.50 -6.29 3.16
N ALA A 34 -2.53 -7.19 3.34
CA ALA A 34 -2.79 -8.60 3.60
C ALA A 34 -3.61 -8.81 4.88
N ALA A 35 -3.28 -8.08 5.96
CA ALA A 35 -4.04 -8.12 7.21
C ALA A 35 -5.48 -7.61 7.02
N LEU A 36 -5.67 -6.50 6.29
CA LEU A 36 -6.99 -5.93 6.00
C LEU A 36 -7.84 -6.88 5.16
N VAL A 37 -7.28 -7.43 4.06
CA VAL A 37 -7.97 -8.41 3.21
C VAL A 37 -8.33 -9.65 4.02
N HIS A 38 -7.47 -10.08 4.93
CA HIS A 38 -7.72 -11.23 5.78
C HIS A 38 -8.82 -10.99 6.83
N CYS A 39 -8.73 -9.88 7.56
CA CYS A 39 -9.61 -9.60 8.70
C CYS A 39 -10.98 -9.07 8.26
N ALA A 40 -11.07 -8.40 7.11
CA ALA A 40 -12.30 -7.74 6.68
C ALA A 40 -12.53 -7.82 5.14
N PRO A 41 -12.57 -9.02 4.55
CA PRO A 41 -12.61 -9.21 3.08
C PRO A 41 -13.85 -8.63 2.40
N ALA A 42 -14.97 -8.48 3.13
CA ALA A 42 -16.22 -7.94 2.57
C ALA A 42 -16.23 -6.40 2.46
N LEU A 43 -15.25 -5.71 3.08
CA LEU A 43 -15.22 -4.25 3.03
C LEU A 43 -14.77 -3.76 1.64
N PRO A 44 -15.31 -2.62 1.15
CA PRO A 44 -14.89 -2.03 -0.13
C PRO A 44 -13.38 -1.78 -0.23
N LEU A 45 -12.73 -1.51 0.91
CA LEU A 45 -11.29 -1.24 0.99
C LEU A 45 -10.41 -2.50 0.94
N ALA A 46 -10.98 -3.68 1.14
CA ALA A 46 -10.30 -4.95 1.02
C ALA A 46 -10.45 -5.58 -0.38
N GLN A 47 -11.28 -4.99 -1.25
CA GLN A 47 -11.52 -5.54 -2.59
C GLN A 47 -10.23 -5.49 -3.45
N PRO A 48 -9.97 -6.50 -4.29
CA PRO A 48 -8.74 -6.56 -5.10
C PRO A 48 -8.49 -5.30 -5.94
N ARG A 49 -9.56 -4.72 -6.50
CA ARG A 49 -9.50 -3.45 -7.23
C ARG A 49 -8.97 -2.32 -6.35
N SER A 50 -9.43 -2.22 -5.10
CA SER A 50 -9.00 -1.19 -4.15
C SER A 50 -7.54 -1.36 -3.73
N VAL A 51 -7.10 -2.61 -3.52
CA VAL A 51 -5.69 -2.91 -3.20
C VAL A 51 -4.77 -2.46 -4.34
N VAL A 52 -5.02 -2.94 -5.56
CA VAL A 52 -4.15 -2.68 -6.71
C VAL A 52 -4.15 -1.20 -7.10
N VAL A 53 -5.34 -0.62 -7.33
CA VAL A 53 -5.45 0.79 -7.74
C VAL A 53 -4.99 1.71 -6.62
N GLY A 54 -5.28 1.36 -5.37
CA GLY A 54 -4.82 2.10 -4.19
C GLY A 54 -3.30 2.23 -4.17
N HIS A 55 -2.57 1.12 -4.18
CA HIS A 55 -1.11 1.16 -4.15
C HIS A 55 -0.50 1.86 -5.36
N LEU A 56 -1.08 1.72 -6.57
CA LEU A 56 -0.62 2.46 -7.76
C LEU A 56 -0.79 3.97 -7.62
N LEU A 57 -1.95 4.43 -7.12
CA LEU A 57 -2.19 5.84 -6.86
C LEU A 57 -1.30 6.38 -5.73
N GLY A 58 -1.10 5.58 -4.68
CA GLY A 58 -0.18 5.91 -3.59
C GLY A 58 1.26 6.03 -4.07
N ALA A 59 1.71 5.09 -4.91
CA ALA A 59 3.04 5.15 -5.49
C ALA A 59 3.22 6.39 -6.38
N ALA A 60 2.25 6.67 -7.25
CA ALA A 60 2.27 7.85 -8.11
C ALA A 60 2.32 9.15 -7.29
N ALA A 61 1.50 9.27 -6.25
CA ALA A 61 1.50 10.44 -5.37
C ALA A 61 2.81 10.59 -4.58
N GLY A 62 3.36 9.49 -4.06
CA GLY A 62 4.65 9.47 -3.36
C GLY A 62 5.80 9.95 -4.24
N TYR A 63 5.96 9.35 -5.43
CA TYR A 63 7.02 9.76 -6.36
C TYR A 63 6.83 11.19 -6.88
N ALA A 64 5.60 11.62 -7.14
CA ALA A 64 5.32 13.00 -7.54
C ALA A 64 5.71 14.01 -6.43
N ALA A 65 5.38 13.70 -5.17
CA ALA A 65 5.75 14.54 -4.04
C ALA A 65 7.27 14.56 -3.81
N GLY A 66 7.93 13.41 -3.88
CA GLY A 66 9.40 13.30 -3.74
C GLY A 66 10.18 13.97 -4.89
N ALA A 67 9.60 14.04 -6.09
CA ALA A 67 10.16 14.81 -7.20
C ALA A 67 9.97 16.32 -7.03
N ALA A 68 8.86 16.75 -6.42
CA ALA A 68 8.54 18.17 -6.22
C ALA A 68 9.22 18.79 -4.99
N ALA A 69 9.47 17.99 -3.95
CA ALA A 69 10.06 18.43 -2.70
C ALA A 69 11.01 17.37 -2.16
N SER A 70 12.13 17.80 -1.56
CA SER A 70 13.07 16.88 -0.90
C SER A 70 12.38 16.09 0.21
N GLY A 71 12.79 14.82 0.35
CA GLY A 71 12.24 13.87 1.32
C GLY A 71 12.14 14.49 2.71
N SER A 72 10.91 14.79 3.13
CA SER A 72 10.60 15.41 4.41
C SER A 72 9.25 14.93 4.91
N ALA A 73 9.05 14.96 6.23
CA ALA A 73 7.78 14.58 6.84
C ALA A 73 6.59 15.38 6.29
N TRP A 74 6.81 16.64 5.91
CA TRP A 74 5.80 17.49 5.27
C TRP A 74 5.40 16.98 3.87
N ALA A 75 6.38 16.65 3.03
CA ALA A 75 6.12 16.07 1.72
C ALA A 75 5.40 14.71 1.83
N ALA A 76 5.79 13.90 2.81
CA ALA A 76 5.14 12.60 3.06
C ALA A 76 3.69 12.74 3.52
N ALA A 77 3.40 13.71 4.40
CA ALA A 77 2.04 14.01 4.85
C ALA A 77 1.15 14.51 3.69
N LEU A 78 1.69 15.38 2.82
CA LEU A 78 0.99 15.83 1.62
C LEU A 78 0.73 14.68 0.65
N ALA A 79 1.73 13.82 0.41
CA ALA A 79 1.59 12.66 -0.47
C ALA A 79 0.51 11.68 0.05
N ALA A 80 0.47 11.43 1.36
CA ALA A 80 -0.56 10.62 2.00
C ALA A 80 -1.96 11.23 1.83
N GLY A 81 -2.10 12.54 2.04
CA GLY A 81 -3.36 13.26 1.85
C GLY A 81 -3.85 13.23 0.41
N VAL A 82 -2.96 13.46 -0.56
CA VAL A 82 -3.26 13.34 -1.99
C VAL A 82 -3.67 11.91 -2.34
N THR A 83 -2.98 10.90 -1.81
CA THR A 83 -3.34 9.49 -2.01
C THR A 83 -4.75 9.19 -1.51
N LEU A 84 -5.11 9.67 -0.33
CA LEU A 84 -6.44 9.51 0.23
C LEU A 84 -7.52 10.17 -0.66
N ALA A 85 -7.26 11.38 -1.14
CA ALA A 85 -8.16 12.08 -2.05
C ALA A 85 -8.34 11.32 -3.38
N LEU A 86 -7.23 10.90 -4.01
CA LEU A 86 -7.27 10.18 -5.29
C LEU A 86 -7.99 8.82 -5.18
N THR A 87 -7.71 8.06 -4.12
CA THR A 87 -8.37 6.76 -3.90
C THR A 87 -9.86 6.90 -3.60
N THR A 88 -10.27 7.98 -2.92
CA THR A 88 -11.68 8.32 -2.71
C THR A 88 -12.35 8.67 -4.04
N LEU A 89 -11.72 9.53 -4.85
CA LEU A 89 -12.24 9.95 -6.17
C LEU A 89 -12.33 8.78 -7.16
N ALA A 90 -11.34 7.88 -7.17
CA ALA A 90 -11.30 6.69 -8.01
C ALA A 90 -12.28 5.59 -7.57
N ARG A 91 -13.00 5.79 -6.44
CA ARG A 91 -13.88 4.80 -5.79
C ARG A 91 -13.13 3.49 -5.50
N THR A 92 -11.89 3.63 -5.02
CA THR A 92 -11.00 2.54 -4.66
C THR A 92 -10.32 2.86 -3.32
N PRO A 93 -11.10 3.11 -2.24
CA PRO A 93 -10.52 3.48 -0.95
C PRO A 93 -9.63 2.35 -0.46
N HIS A 94 -8.39 2.64 -0.08
CA HIS A 94 -7.49 1.62 0.46
C HIS A 94 -6.47 2.29 1.38
N SER A 95 -6.74 2.33 2.68
CA SER A 95 -5.90 3.08 3.63
C SER A 95 -4.42 2.66 3.65
N PRO A 96 -4.01 1.39 3.41
CA PRO A 96 -2.59 1.05 3.28
C PRO A 96 -1.88 1.75 2.12
N ALA A 97 -2.61 2.21 1.09
CA ALA A 97 -2.04 3.00 0.00
C ALA A 97 -1.42 4.33 0.49
N CYS A 98 -2.03 4.97 1.49
CA CYS A 98 -1.48 6.20 2.07
C CYS A 98 -0.12 5.94 2.76
N ALA A 99 0.07 4.77 3.35
CA ALA A 99 1.36 4.38 3.89
C ALA A 99 2.39 4.09 2.77
N THR A 100 1.93 3.69 1.58
CA THR A 100 2.81 3.48 0.41
C THR A 100 3.41 4.79 -0.07
N SER A 101 2.61 5.86 -0.15
CA SER A 101 3.14 7.19 -0.52
C SER A 101 4.12 7.72 0.52
N VAL A 102 3.87 7.51 1.81
CA VAL A 102 4.79 7.90 2.89
C VAL A 102 6.14 7.18 2.77
N VAL A 103 6.13 5.86 2.59
CA VAL A 103 7.35 5.04 2.44
C VAL A 103 8.18 5.43 1.22
N ILE A 104 7.56 5.98 0.19
CA ILE A 104 8.29 6.44 -1.02
C ILE A 104 8.97 7.78 -0.79
N VAL A 105 8.41 8.64 0.08
CA VAL A 105 8.94 9.99 0.31
C VAL A 105 10.01 10.04 1.41
N LEU A 106 9.93 9.14 2.39
CA LEU A 106 10.85 9.07 3.55
C LEU A 106 11.87 7.95 3.39
#